data_AF-A0A1G1KKL4-F1
#
_entry.id   AF-A0A1G1KKL4-F1
#
_cell.length_a   1.000
_cell.length_b   1.000
_cell.length_c   1.000
_cell.angle_alpha   90.00
_cell.angle_beta   90.00
_cell.angle_gamma   90.00
#
_symmetry.space_group_name_H-M   'P 1'
#
loop_
_entity.id
_entity.type
_entity.pdbx_description
1 polymer ?
#
loop_
_entity_poly.entity_id
_entity_poly.type
_entity_poly.pdbx_seq_one_letter_code
_entity_poly.pdbx_strand_id
1 'polypeptide(L)'
;MTVRTLVPPLGIIFRYFDFNEKNALASWEHKIFQGRVAYWVDFEEDGARLPGGQGFVHSKSKGTASAIFYRLKFDVTKYPHLSWKWRVEKFPDKTKVDDSKKRDDFAARVYVVFIGRFFSNFKCVEYVWDEHLPEETILESPYAKQIKQLVIQSGPRESEEWASESRNVLEDYRKLFGQKPKNKVAAIAIMTDSEGTAGEAEAFFDDIKIGKNKT
;
A
#
# COMPACT_ATOMS: atom_id res chain seq x y z
N MET A 1 -16.13 42.74 11.34
CA MET A 1 -15.78 41.36 11.71
C MET A 1 -15.33 40.65 10.43
N THR A 2 -14.03 40.47 10.24
CA THR A 2 -13.51 39.82 9.02
C THR A 2 -13.18 38.38 9.37
N VAL A 3 -14.01 37.44 8.90
CA VAL A 3 -13.73 36.01 9.00
C VAL A 3 -12.54 35.73 8.09
N ARG A 4 -11.34 35.58 8.67
CA ARG A 4 -10.20 34.99 7.97
C ARG A 4 -10.53 33.51 7.75
N THR A 5 -10.90 33.15 6.53
CA THR A 5 -10.79 31.77 6.07
C THR A 5 -9.32 31.37 6.14
N LEU A 6 -8.97 30.63 7.19
CA LEU A 6 -7.69 29.93 7.27
C LEU A 6 -7.69 28.90 6.15
N VAL A 7 -7.05 29.25 5.03
CA VAL A 7 -6.62 28.24 4.06
C VAL A 7 -5.66 27.32 4.82
N PRO A 8 -5.97 26.04 5.02
CA PRO A 8 -5.04 25.14 5.70
C PRO A 8 -3.71 25.16 4.92
N PRO A 9 -2.55 25.22 5.60
CA PRO A 9 -1.27 25.26 4.91
C PRO A 9 -1.16 24.03 4.01
N LEU A 10 -0.79 24.25 2.74
CA LEU A 10 -0.49 23.19 1.78
C LEU A 10 0.38 22.14 2.49
N GLY A 11 -0.06 20.88 2.50
CA GLY A 11 0.68 19.80 3.14
C GLY A 11 2.12 19.77 2.61
N ILE A 12 3.12 19.76 3.50
CA ILE A 12 4.52 19.66 3.07
C ILE A 12 4.75 18.22 2.60
N ILE A 13 4.67 18.01 1.29
CA ILE A 13 4.95 16.74 0.63
C ILE A 13 6.47 16.54 0.54
N PHE A 14 6.95 15.42 1.07
CA PHE A 14 8.33 14.95 0.93
C PHE A 14 8.53 14.16 -0.35
N ARG A 15 7.54 13.34 -0.74
CA ARG A 15 7.59 12.54 -1.96
C ARG A 15 6.19 12.31 -2.52
N TYR A 16 6.07 12.32 -3.84
CA TYR A 16 4.83 12.04 -4.56
C TYR A 16 5.11 11.07 -5.71
N PHE A 17 4.24 10.08 -5.89
CA PHE A 17 4.21 9.14 -7.00
C PHE A 17 2.82 9.25 -7.65
N ASP A 18 2.76 9.86 -8.83
CA ASP A 18 1.51 10.22 -9.52
C ASP A 18 1.14 9.27 -10.66
N PHE A 19 2.06 8.36 -11.02
CA PHE A 19 1.92 7.36 -12.07
C PHE A 19 1.41 7.88 -13.42
N ASN A 20 1.60 9.17 -13.73
CA ASN A 20 1.05 9.80 -14.95
C ASN A 20 1.88 9.53 -16.22
N GLU A 21 2.93 8.71 -16.11
CA GLU A 21 3.79 8.32 -17.23
C GLU A 21 3.84 6.79 -17.35
N LYS A 22 3.84 6.25 -18.58
CA LYS A 22 3.91 4.80 -18.83
C LYS A 22 5.11 4.11 -18.16
N ASN A 23 6.21 4.85 -17.99
CA ASN A 23 7.45 4.41 -17.37
C ASN A 23 7.58 4.84 -15.90
N ALA A 24 6.50 5.28 -15.23
CA ALA A 24 6.55 5.70 -13.83
C ALA A 24 7.03 4.60 -12.87
N LEU A 25 6.92 3.33 -13.29
CA LEU A 25 7.45 2.17 -12.56
C LEU A 25 8.95 1.88 -12.79
N ALA A 26 9.65 2.65 -13.64
CA ALA A 26 11.05 2.35 -14.00
C ALA A 26 12.03 2.37 -12.81
N SER A 27 11.72 3.13 -11.76
CA SER A 27 12.51 3.19 -10.52
C SER A 27 11.96 2.30 -9.39
N TRP A 28 10.92 1.53 -9.67
CA TRP A 28 10.37 0.53 -8.75
C TRP A 28 11.04 -0.82 -9.02
N GLU A 29 11.62 -1.42 -8.00
CA GLU A 29 12.29 -2.72 -8.07
C GLU A 29 11.29 -3.85 -7.76
N HIS A 30 11.49 -5.02 -8.38
CA HIS A 30 10.68 -6.20 -8.09
C HIS A 30 11.27 -7.03 -6.95
N LYS A 31 10.39 -7.52 -6.07
CA LYS A 31 10.70 -8.58 -5.13
C LYS A 31 9.77 -9.77 -5.39
N ILE A 32 10.33 -10.84 -5.94
CA ILE A 32 9.61 -12.08 -6.23
C ILE A 32 9.65 -13.01 -5.02
N PHE A 33 8.48 -13.51 -4.62
CA PHE A 33 8.35 -14.56 -3.60
C PHE A 33 7.93 -15.89 -4.25
N GLN A 34 6.88 -15.86 -5.09
CA GLN A 34 6.39 -16.99 -5.87
C GLN A 34 5.81 -16.50 -7.20
N GLY A 35 6.49 -16.79 -8.31
CA GLY A 35 6.08 -16.27 -9.62
C GLY A 35 6.03 -14.73 -9.69
N ARG A 36 5.60 -14.18 -10.82
CA ARG A 36 5.59 -12.73 -11.05
C ARG A 36 4.18 -12.21 -11.21
N VAL A 37 3.78 -11.31 -10.32
CA VAL A 37 2.58 -10.48 -10.46
C VAL A 37 2.85 -9.45 -11.56
N ALA A 38 1.86 -9.26 -12.44
CA ALA A 38 1.93 -8.26 -13.49
C ALA A 38 1.64 -6.87 -12.91
N TYR A 39 2.49 -5.89 -13.23
CA TYR A 39 2.31 -4.48 -12.87
C TYR A 39 2.56 -3.62 -14.11
N TRP A 40 1.66 -2.68 -14.39
CA TRP A 40 1.84 -1.68 -15.43
C TRP A 40 1.12 -0.39 -15.05
N VAL A 41 1.45 0.70 -15.74
CA VAL A 41 0.70 1.95 -15.64
C VAL A 41 -0.42 1.91 -16.68
N ASP A 42 -1.65 2.08 -16.22
CA ASP A 42 -2.84 2.24 -17.04
C ASP A 42 -3.45 3.64 -16.86
N PHE A 43 -4.46 3.99 -17.66
CA PHE A 43 -5.07 5.32 -17.68
C PHE A 43 -6.59 5.21 -17.76
N GLU A 44 -7.32 6.11 -17.10
CA GLU A 44 -8.78 6.15 -17.22
C GLU A 44 -9.22 6.54 -18.64
N GLU A 45 -10.17 5.80 -19.22
CA GLU A 45 -10.56 5.92 -20.64
C GLU A 45 -11.40 7.17 -20.96
N ASP A 46 -12.15 7.74 -20.01
CA ASP A 46 -13.10 8.83 -20.29
C ASP A 46 -13.18 9.86 -19.14
N GLY A 47 -12.62 11.05 -19.35
CA GLY A 47 -12.73 12.13 -18.35
C GLY A 47 -11.89 13.37 -18.64
N ALA A 48 -11.83 13.80 -19.90
CA ALA A 48 -11.04 14.93 -20.39
C ALA A 48 -9.53 14.81 -20.10
N ARG A 49 -8.72 14.95 -21.16
CA ARG A 49 -7.30 15.30 -21.02
C ARG A 49 -7.20 16.66 -20.34
N LEU A 50 -7.28 16.68 -19.01
CA LEU A 50 -6.55 17.67 -18.24
C LEU A 50 -5.07 17.49 -18.62
N PRO A 51 -4.30 18.57 -18.80
CA PRO A 51 -2.85 18.45 -18.90
C PRO A 51 -2.32 17.72 -17.66
N GLY A 52 -1.83 16.49 -17.82
CA GLY A 52 -1.39 15.60 -16.74
C GLY A 52 -2.37 14.47 -16.41
N GLY A 53 -2.80 13.69 -17.42
CA GLY A 53 -3.82 12.63 -17.28
C GLY A 53 -3.57 11.68 -16.12
N GLN A 54 -4.65 11.22 -15.47
CA GLN A 54 -4.63 10.38 -14.26
C GLN A 54 -4.22 8.95 -14.60
N GLY A 55 -2.91 8.70 -14.57
CA GLY A 55 -2.38 7.35 -14.66
C GLY A 55 -2.42 6.64 -13.30
N PHE A 56 -2.50 5.33 -13.30
CA PHE A 56 -2.49 4.54 -12.07
C PHE A 56 -1.76 3.22 -12.28
N VAL A 57 -1.29 2.60 -11.20
CA VAL A 57 -0.71 1.25 -11.26
C VAL A 57 -1.84 0.24 -11.28
N HIS A 58 -1.91 -0.54 -12.35
CA HIS A 58 -2.74 -1.74 -12.43
C HIS A 58 -1.90 -2.97 -12.09
N SER A 59 -2.46 -3.86 -11.29
CA SER A 59 -1.82 -5.10 -10.87
C SER A 59 -2.75 -6.31 -10.99
N LYS A 60 -2.21 -7.41 -11.52
CA LYS A 60 -2.92 -8.69 -11.64
C LYS A 60 -2.04 -9.85 -11.18
N SER A 61 -2.57 -10.63 -10.24
CA SER A 61 -1.94 -11.85 -9.74
C SER A 61 -2.76 -13.08 -10.10
N LYS A 62 -2.09 -14.16 -10.50
CA LYS A 62 -2.70 -15.46 -10.80
C LYS A 62 -1.87 -16.59 -10.19
N GLY A 63 -2.20 -17.01 -8.97
CA GLY A 63 -1.39 -17.98 -8.23
C GLY A 63 0.03 -17.48 -7.95
N THR A 64 0.19 -16.17 -7.78
CA THR A 64 1.52 -15.53 -7.65
C THR A 64 1.60 -14.56 -6.48
N ALA A 65 2.82 -14.35 -6.02
CA ALA A 65 3.20 -13.41 -4.97
C ALA A 65 4.52 -12.71 -5.36
N SER A 66 4.43 -11.44 -5.77
CA SER A 66 5.59 -10.57 -5.92
C SER A 66 5.18 -9.13 -5.66
N ALA A 67 6.03 -8.35 -5.00
CA ALA A 67 5.82 -6.93 -4.79
C ALA A 67 6.66 -6.10 -5.76
N ILE A 68 6.25 -4.85 -5.99
CA ILE A 68 7.16 -3.79 -6.44
C ILE A 68 7.42 -2.81 -5.31
N PHE A 69 8.65 -2.34 -5.17
CA PHE A 69 9.05 -1.45 -4.10
C PHE A 69 9.92 -0.29 -4.59
N TYR A 70 9.78 0.85 -3.93
CA TYR A 70 10.59 2.04 -4.17
C TYR A 70 11.56 2.25 -3.01
N ARG A 71 12.86 2.35 -3.30
CA ARG A 71 13.87 2.66 -2.27
C ARG A 71 13.88 4.15 -1.97
N LEU A 72 13.62 4.49 -0.72
CA LEU A 72 13.75 5.86 -0.24
C LEU A 72 13.98 5.85 1.27
N LYS A 73 14.90 6.72 1.71
CA LYS A 73 15.28 6.80 3.12
C LYS A 73 14.76 8.08 3.75
N PHE A 74 13.82 7.97 4.69
CA PHE A 74 13.31 9.13 5.42
C PHE A 74 13.02 8.85 6.89
N ASP A 75 12.95 9.93 7.65
CA ASP A 75 12.63 9.89 9.08
C ASP A 75 11.12 10.06 9.25
N VAL A 76 10.43 8.99 9.69
CA VAL A 76 8.98 9.00 9.91
C VAL A 76 8.56 9.96 11.03
N THR A 77 9.49 10.41 11.89
CA THR A 77 9.19 11.46 12.87
C THR A 77 9.13 12.86 12.26
N LYS A 78 9.68 13.04 11.05
CA LYS A 78 9.59 14.28 10.28
C LYS A 78 8.47 14.28 9.25
N TYR A 79 8.23 13.12 8.64
CA TYR A 79 7.19 12.91 7.63
C TYR A 79 6.35 11.67 8.01
N PRO A 80 5.43 11.81 8.98
CA PRO A 80 4.71 10.66 9.52
C PRO A 80 3.56 10.18 8.64
N HIS A 81 3.10 10.99 7.68
CA HIS A 81 1.91 10.67 6.90
C HIS A 81 2.25 9.98 5.58
N LEU A 82 1.53 8.90 5.31
CA LEU A 82 1.45 8.24 4.01
C LEU A 82 -0.02 8.30 3.56
N SER A 83 -0.27 8.83 2.37
CA SER A 83 -1.59 8.78 1.72
C SER A 83 -1.47 8.10 0.36
N TRP A 84 -2.55 7.46 -0.06
CA TRP A 84 -2.65 6.79 -1.36
C TRP A 84 -4.11 6.57 -1.72
N LYS A 85 -4.35 6.22 -2.98
CA LYS A 85 -5.61 5.65 -3.44
C LYS A 85 -5.37 4.21 -3.83
N TRP A 86 -6.40 3.39 -3.63
CA TRP A 86 -6.42 2.03 -4.14
C TRP A 86 -7.85 1.62 -4.47
N ARG A 87 -7.95 0.59 -5.31
CA ARG A 87 -9.21 -0.06 -5.69
C ARG A 87 -8.95 -1.54 -5.83
N VAL A 88 -9.91 -2.37 -5.44
CA VAL A 88 -9.86 -3.83 -5.65
C VAL A 88 -10.94 -4.21 -6.65
N GLU A 89 -10.52 -4.85 -7.73
CA GLU A 89 -11.44 -5.42 -8.73
C GLU A 89 -11.80 -6.86 -8.38
N LYS A 90 -10.83 -7.60 -7.84
CA LYS A 90 -10.98 -9.03 -7.56
C LYS A 90 -10.24 -9.41 -6.30
N PHE A 91 -10.98 -9.96 -5.35
CA PHE A 91 -10.43 -10.57 -4.15
C PHE A 91 -9.97 -12.02 -4.42
N PRO A 92 -8.89 -12.46 -3.76
CA PRO A 92 -8.51 -13.87 -3.76
C PRO A 92 -9.57 -14.71 -3.04
N ASP A 93 -10.01 -15.80 -3.65
CA ASP A 93 -11.03 -16.68 -3.08
C ASP A 93 -10.47 -17.53 -1.93
N LYS A 94 -10.61 -17.01 -0.70
CA LYS A 94 -10.14 -17.67 0.53
C LYS A 94 -11.04 -18.81 1.00
N THR A 95 -12.21 -19.01 0.39
CA THR A 95 -13.19 -20.01 0.87
C THR A 95 -12.77 -21.45 0.58
N LYS A 96 -11.82 -21.63 -0.34
CA LYS A 96 -11.31 -22.94 -0.78
C LYS A 96 -10.01 -23.35 -0.09
N VAL A 97 -9.59 -22.62 0.93
CA VAL A 97 -8.29 -22.82 1.60
C VAL A 97 -8.49 -23.01 3.09
N ASP A 98 -8.15 -24.19 3.59
CA ASP A 98 -8.21 -24.50 5.02
C ASP A 98 -6.93 -24.10 5.78
N ASP A 99 -5.80 -24.01 5.08
CA ASP A 99 -4.51 -23.61 5.68
C ASP A 99 -4.49 -22.09 5.94
N SER A 100 -4.47 -21.73 7.22
CA SER A 100 -4.48 -20.32 7.65
C SER A 100 -3.30 -19.51 7.10
N LYS A 101 -2.14 -20.13 6.87
CA LYS A 101 -1.00 -19.45 6.25
C LYS A 101 -1.27 -19.11 4.80
N LYS A 102 -1.99 -19.98 4.08
CA LYS A 102 -2.38 -19.78 2.69
C LYS A 102 -3.60 -18.86 2.51
N ARG A 103 -4.28 -18.51 3.61
CA ARG A 103 -5.35 -17.49 3.61
C ARG A 103 -4.81 -16.07 3.76
N ASP A 104 -3.50 -15.91 3.96
CA ASP A 104 -2.79 -14.64 3.95
C ASP A 104 -2.58 -14.12 2.52
N ASP A 105 -3.63 -14.12 1.70
CA ASP A 105 -3.69 -13.47 0.38
C ASP A 105 -4.50 -12.18 0.52
N PHE A 106 -4.07 -11.07 -0.09
CA PHE A 106 -4.85 -9.83 -0.09
C PHE A 106 -4.74 -9.20 -1.48
N ALA A 107 -5.85 -8.67 -1.98
CA ALA A 107 -5.88 -8.06 -3.30
C ALA A 107 -5.03 -6.79 -3.38
N ALA A 108 -5.03 -5.98 -2.31
CA ALA A 108 -4.24 -4.76 -2.23
C ALA A 108 -3.45 -4.69 -0.92
N ARG A 109 -2.16 -4.42 -1.04
CA ARG A 109 -1.23 -4.28 0.08
C ARG A 109 -0.32 -3.08 -0.12
N VAL A 110 -0.08 -2.31 0.94
CA VAL A 110 0.91 -1.22 0.96
C VAL A 110 1.85 -1.41 2.15
N TYR A 111 3.15 -1.40 1.89
CA TYR A 111 4.17 -1.65 2.91
C TYR A 111 4.97 -0.39 3.22
N VAL A 112 5.32 -0.23 4.49
CA VAL A 112 6.36 0.70 4.93
C VAL A 112 7.44 -0.07 5.67
N VAL A 113 8.62 -0.14 5.07
CA VAL A 113 9.71 -1.00 5.53
C VAL A 113 10.77 -0.17 6.26
N PHE A 114 11.05 -0.56 7.51
CA PHE A 114 12.08 0.01 8.36
C PHE A 114 13.25 -0.98 8.45
N ILE A 115 14.40 -0.65 7.87
CA ILE A 115 15.57 -1.55 7.85
C ILE A 115 16.68 -1.00 8.77
N GLY A 116 17.12 -1.84 9.70
CA GLY A 116 18.28 -1.57 10.55
C GLY A 116 19.62 -1.84 9.86
N ARG A 117 20.71 -1.68 10.61
CA ARG A 117 22.07 -1.92 10.09
C ARG A 117 22.31 -3.37 9.64
N PHE A 118 21.52 -4.32 10.16
CA PHE A 118 21.52 -5.72 9.76
C PHE A 118 20.14 -6.09 9.19
N PHE A 119 20.10 -6.81 8.06
CA PHE A 119 18.85 -7.18 7.38
C PHE A 119 17.88 -8.01 8.24
N SER A 120 18.40 -8.77 9.21
CA SER A 120 17.57 -9.52 10.17
C SER A 120 16.77 -8.63 11.14
N ASN A 121 17.13 -7.34 11.24
CA ASN A 121 16.50 -6.36 12.12
C ASN A 121 15.67 -5.35 11.30
N PHE A 122 14.73 -5.87 10.51
CA PHE A 122 13.71 -5.05 9.86
C PHE A 122 12.39 -5.10 10.64
N LYS A 123 11.56 -4.08 10.42
CA LYS A 123 10.15 -4.02 10.83
C LYS A 123 9.33 -3.51 9.66
N CYS A 124 8.13 -4.01 9.49
CA CYS A 124 7.26 -3.62 8.39
C CYS A 124 5.84 -3.39 8.88
N VAL A 125 5.30 -2.21 8.58
CA VAL A 125 3.86 -1.96 8.64
C VAL A 125 3.29 -2.34 7.28
N GLU A 126 2.29 -3.20 7.25
CA GLU A 126 1.60 -3.65 6.05
C GLU A 126 0.12 -3.28 6.18
N TYR A 127 -0.34 -2.38 5.31
CA TYR A 127 -1.75 -2.02 5.21
C TYR A 127 -2.41 -2.93 4.19
N VAL A 128 -3.55 -3.51 4.55
CA VAL A 128 -4.25 -4.47 3.68
C VAL A 128 -5.71 -4.09 3.49
N TRP A 129 -6.22 -4.41 2.30
CA TRP A 129 -7.66 -4.47 2.01
C TRP A 129 -8.09 -5.93 2.01
N ASP A 130 -8.96 -6.29 2.94
CA ASP A 130 -9.50 -7.65 3.07
C ASP A 130 -10.98 -7.72 2.65
N GLU A 131 -11.43 -8.87 2.17
CA GLU A 131 -12.81 -9.08 1.74
C GLU A 131 -13.81 -9.20 2.91
N HIS A 132 -13.36 -9.63 4.09
CA HIS A 132 -14.26 -10.04 5.18
C HIS A 132 -13.84 -9.56 6.56
N LEU A 133 -12.54 -9.37 6.79
CA LEU A 133 -12.03 -8.93 8.09
C LEU A 133 -12.41 -7.47 8.34
N PRO A 134 -12.89 -7.13 9.55
CA PRO A 134 -13.20 -5.75 9.90
C PRO A 134 -11.99 -4.83 9.78
N GLU A 135 -12.24 -3.56 9.47
CA GLU A 135 -11.22 -2.51 9.60
C GLU A 135 -10.64 -2.45 11.02
N GLU A 136 -9.41 -1.98 11.11
CA GLU A 136 -8.58 -1.91 12.32
C GLU A 136 -8.20 -3.28 12.94
N THR A 137 -8.55 -4.39 12.28
CA THR A 137 -8.03 -5.73 12.61
C THR A 137 -6.52 -5.76 12.42
N ILE A 138 -5.81 -6.25 13.44
CA ILE A 138 -4.35 -6.46 13.41
C ILE A 138 -4.07 -7.95 13.23
N LEU A 139 -3.24 -8.27 12.24
CA LEU A 139 -2.81 -9.64 11.96
C LEU A 139 -1.30 -9.78 12.10
N GLU A 140 -0.88 -11.00 12.42
CA GLU A 140 0.50 -11.43 12.37
C GLU A 140 0.77 -12.08 11.02
N SER A 141 1.81 -11.62 10.31
CA SER A 141 2.20 -12.31 9.09
C SER A 141 2.67 -13.73 9.41
N PRO A 142 2.15 -14.77 8.73
CA PRO A 142 2.61 -16.15 8.91
C PRO A 142 4.01 -16.39 8.32
N TYR A 143 4.56 -15.41 7.58
CA TYR A 143 5.86 -15.49 6.94
C TYR A 143 6.99 -14.85 7.77
N ALA A 144 6.71 -13.76 8.49
CA ALA A 144 7.70 -13.09 9.32
C ALA A 144 7.08 -12.25 10.45
N LYS A 145 7.48 -12.51 11.70
CA LYS A 145 7.03 -11.77 12.90
C LYS A 145 7.41 -10.27 12.90
N GLN A 146 8.28 -9.87 11.98
CA GLN A 146 8.70 -8.50 11.75
C GLN A 146 7.63 -7.68 11.00
N ILE A 147 6.70 -8.35 10.32
CA ILE A 147 5.62 -7.75 9.54
C ILE A 147 4.35 -7.77 10.37
N LYS A 148 3.73 -6.60 10.52
CA LYS A 148 2.44 -6.44 11.19
C LYS A 148 1.46 -5.88 10.18
N GLN A 149 0.36 -6.60 10.02
CA GLN A 149 -0.70 -6.28 9.07
C GLN A 149 -1.81 -5.53 9.79
N LEU A 150 -2.28 -4.45 9.17
CA LEU A 150 -3.42 -3.67 9.63
C LEU A 150 -4.45 -3.62 8.49
N VAL A 151 -5.62 -4.19 8.73
CA VAL A 151 -6.77 -4.05 7.83
C VAL A 151 -7.25 -2.62 7.94
N ILE A 152 -7.25 -1.87 6.83
CA ILE A 152 -7.75 -0.49 6.82
C ILE A 152 -8.88 -0.29 5.81
N GLN A 153 -9.19 -1.32 5.02
CA GLN A 153 -10.39 -1.40 4.18
C GLN A 153 -10.95 -2.82 4.25
N SER A 154 -12.28 -2.92 4.23
CA SER A 154 -13.01 -4.17 4.35
C SER A 154 -14.12 -4.27 3.31
N GLY A 155 -14.26 -5.45 2.72
CA GLY A 155 -15.37 -5.79 1.83
C GLY A 155 -15.24 -5.25 0.41
N PRO A 156 -16.13 -5.71 -0.48
CA PRO A 156 -16.27 -5.15 -1.82
C PRO A 156 -16.86 -3.74 -1.76
N ARG A 157 -16.48 -2.91 -2.73
CA ARG A 157 -17.12 -1.62 -3.03
C ARG A 157 -17.82 -1.68 -4.38
N GLU A 158 -18.55 -0.63 -4.73
CA GLU A 158 -19.05 -0.49 -6.09
C GLU A 158 -17.88 -0.55 -7.09
N SER A 159 -18.12 -1.16 -8.25
CA SER A 159 -17.12 -1.25 -9.31
C SER A 159 -16.62 0.15 -9.66
N GLU A 160 -15.32 0.30 -9.87
CA GLU A 160 -14.65 1.58 -10.19
C GLU A 160 -14.49 2.58 -9.03
N GLU A 161 -14.97 2.30 -7.82
CA GLU A 161 -14.78 3.21 -6.69
C GLU A 161 -13.36 3.15 -6.11
N TRP A 162 -12.67 4.29 -6.09
CA TRP A 162 -11.37 4.46 -5.42
C TRP A 162 -11.54 4.75 -3.93
N ALA A 163 -10.92 3.96 -3.07
CA ALA A 163 -10.76 4.30 -1.65
C ALA A 163 -9.51 5.16 -1.46
N SER A 164 -9.67 6.32 -0.80
CA SER A 164 -8.57 7.23 -0.46
C SER A 164 -8.15 7.06 0.99
N GLU A 165 -6.87 6.80 1.20
CA GLU A 165 -6.27 6.54 2.51
C GLU A 165 -5.31 7.63 2.93
N SER A 166 -5.25 7.89 4.24
CA SER A 166 -4.18 8.67 4.85
C SER A 166 -3.91 8.18 6.26
N ARG A 167 -2.72 7.60 6.46
CA ARG A 167 -2.30 7.02 7.74
C ARG A 167 -1.13 7.77 8.35
N ASN A 168 -1.15 7.91 9.66
CA ASN A 168 0.03 8.31 10.43
C ASN A 168 0.86 7.06 10.73
N VAL A 169 1.85 6.80 9.89
CA VAL A 169 2.68 5.59 9.95
C VAL A 169 3.47 5.51 11.26
N LEU A 170 3.83 6.65 11.87
CA LEU A 170 4.51 6.67 13.17
C LEU A 170 3.59 6.16 14.29
N GLU A 171 2.32 6.57 14.28
CA GLU A 171 1.32 6.12 15.25
C GLU A 171 0.95 4.66 15.03
N ASP A 172 0.69 4.25 13.79
CA ASP A 172 0.41 2.87 13.44
C ASP A 172 1.58 1.95 13.82
N TYR A 173 2.83 2.36 13.56
CA TYR A 173 4.00 1.61 14.00
C TYR A 173 4.02 1.42 15.52
N ARG A 174 3.72 2.48 16.30
CA ARG A 174 3.67 2.38 17.77
C ARG A 174 2.56 1.45 18.23
N LYS A 175 1.38 1.52 17.62
CA LYS A 175 0.23 0.63 17.89
C LYS A 175 0.61 -0.83 17.64
N LEU A 176 1.23 -1.11 16.50
CA LEU A 176 1.53 -2.48 16.05
C LEU A 176 2.74 -3.12 16.75
N PHE A 177 3.74 -2.31 17.13
CA PHE A 177 5.01 -2.83 17.69
C PHE A 177 5.24 -2.50 19.17
N GLY A 178 4.39 -1.67 19.79
CA GLY A 178 4.53 -1.26 21.19
C GLY A 178 5.78 -0.41 21.49
N GLN A 179 6.46 0.09 20.45
CA GLN A 179 7.69 0.87 20.59
C GLN A 179 7.83 1.90 19.47
N LYS A 180 8.69 2.90 19.67
CA LYS A 180 9.05 3.84 18.59
C LYS A 180 9.97 3.18 17.54
N PRO A 181 9.91 3.59 16.27
CA PRO A 181 10.88 3.16 15.27
C PRO A 181 12.31 3.51 15.70
N LYS A 182 13.22 2.54 15.62
CA LYS A 182 14.66 2.74 15.85
C LYS A 182 15.41 3.08 14.55
N ASN A 183 14.81 2.74 13.43
CA ASN A 183 15.37 2.88 12.09
C ASN A 183 14.55 3.86 11.26
N LYS A 184 15.17 4.40 10.21
CA LYS A 184 14.46 5.15 9.18
C LYS A 184 13.64 4.20 8.31
N VAL A 185 12.62 4.73 7.65
CA VAL A 185 11.99 4.04 6.52
C VAL A 185 13.06 3.89 5.44
N ALA A 186 13.10 2.73 4.79
CA ALA A 186 14.06 2.38 3.74
C ALA A 186 13.38 2.06 2.40
N ALA A 187 12.11 1.66 2.42
CA ALA A 187 11.31 1.42 1.24
C ALA A 187 9.81 1.57 1.54
N ILE A 188 9.07 1.88 0.48
CA ILE A 188 7.63 1.58 0.41
C ILE A 188 7.42 0.52 -0.67
N ALA A 189 6.36 -0.28 -0.55
CA ALA A 189 6.03 -1.29 -1.57
C ALA A 189 4.52 -1.40 -1.75
N ILE A 190 4.12 -1.92 -2.91
CA ILE A 190 2.75 -2.35 -3.17
C ILE A 190 2.74 -3.80 -3.64
N MET A 191 1.70 -4.55 -3.27
CA MET A 191 1.56 -5.95 -3.65
C MET A 191 0.10 -6.35 -3.84
N THR A 192 -0.09 -7.26 -4.79
CA THR A 192 -1.34 -8.00 -5.02
C THR A 192 -0.98 -9.47 -4.96
N ASP A 193 -1.70 -10.24 -4.13
CA ASP A 193 -1.33 -11.59 -3.77
C ASP A 193 -2.48 -12.55 -3.99
N SER A 194 -2.20 -13.68 -4.65
CA SER A 194 -3.14 -14.79 -4.83
C SER A 194 -2.43 -16.15 -4.79
N GLU A 195 -1.24 -16.21 -4.18
CA GLU A 195 -0.44 -17.43 -4.14
C GLU A 195 -1.09 -18.52 -3.29
N GLY A 196 -1.48 -18.20 -2.05
CA GLY A 196 -1.99 -19.19 -1.12
C GLY A 196 -3.32 -19.81 -1.56
N THR A 197 -4.17 -19.00 -2.20
CA THR A 197 -5.46 -19.41 -2.80
C THR A 197 -5.31 -20.06 -4.17
N ALA A 198 -4.13 -19.97 -4.80
CA ALA A 198 -3.88 -20.38 -6.19
C ALA A 198 -4.90 -19.79 -7.19
N GLY A 199 -5.53 -18.67 -6.81
CA GLY A 199 -6.62 -18.03 -7.54
C GLY A 199 -6.15 -16.82 -8.33
N GLU A 200 -7.01 -15.81 -8.39
CA GLU A 200 -6.71 -14.53 -9.03
C GLU A 200 -7.01 -13.39 -8.07
N ALA A 201 -6.22 -12.33 -8.15
CA ALA A 201 -6.48 -11.07 -7.46
C ALA A 201 -6.08 -9.91 -8.37
N GLU A 202 -6.84 -8.83 -8.29
CA GLU A 202 -6.66 -7.67 -9.14
C GLU A 202 -6.95 -6.39 -8.36
N ALA A 203 -6.01 -5.46 -8.44
CA ALA A 203 -6.07 -4.19 -7.73
C ALA A 203 -5.36 -3.06 -8.48
N PHE A 204 -5.68 -1.85 -8.05
CA PHE A 204 -5.16 -0.61 -8.60
C PHE A 204 -4.61 0.26 -7.47
N PHE A 205 -3.56 1.03 -7.75
CA PHE A 205 -2.92 1.93 -6.81
C PHE A 205 -2.59 3.26 -7.47
N ASP A 206 -2.82 4.35 -6.76
CA ASP A 206 -2.51 5.68 -7.25
C ASP A 206 -2.19 6.66 -6.10
N ASP A 207 -1.72 7.85 -6.45
CA ASP A 207 -1.65 9.04 -5.61
C ASP A 207 -0.84 8.85 -4.31
N ILE A 208 0.25 8.08 -4.39
CA ILE A 208 1.06 7.75 -3.21
C ILE A 208 1.87 8.98 -2.81
N LYS A 209 1.61 9.52 -1.63
CA LYS A 209 2.28 10.70 -1.08
C LYS A 209 2.84 10.42 0.30
N ILE A 210 4.04 10.94 0.56
CA ILE A 210 4.66 10.97 1.88
C ILE A 210 4.78 12.43 2.29
N GLY A 211 4.31 12.77 3.48
CA GLY A 211 4.22 14.17 3.90
C GLY A 211 4.32 14.39 5.41
N LYS A 212 4.46 15.67 5.77
CA LYS A 212 4.46 16.12 7.17
C LYS A 212 3.06 16.16 7.77
N ASN A 213 2.05 16.46 6.95
CA ASN A 213 0.66 16.59 7.35
C ASN A 213 -0.17 15.58 6.57
N LYS A 214 -1.39 15.30 7.05
CA LYS A 214 -2.43 14.62 6.26
C LYS A 214 -2.65 15.39 4.95
N THR A 215 -2.61 14.67 3.84
CA THR A 215 -2.86 15.17 2.48
C THR A 215 -4.05 14.47 1.87
#